data_AF-I1SRG8-F1
#
_entry.id   AF-I1SRG8-F1
#
_cell.length_a   1.000
_cell.length_b   1.000
_cell.length_c   1.000
_cell.angle_alpha   90.00
_cell.angle_beta   90.00
_cell.angle_gamma   90.00
#
_symmetry.space_group_name_H-M   'P 1'
#
loop_
_entity.id
_entity.type
_entity.pdbx_description
1 polymer ?
#
loop_
_entity_poly.entity_id
_entity_poly.type
_entity_poly.pdbx_seq_one_letter_code
_entity_poly.pdbx_strand_id
1 'polypeptide(L)'
;VHGGRSLSSTMLLLTFLLCGAHLAHDVAAGTQGVGESALSCPDVDSLQRELRDLKERQTSVEASLTDAQSQIAELNSKAKSTVVFSATTDESGAIGPFNTHTNILYKKAITNVGGAYNPSTGIFTAPVSGIYYFSFFSHSGGNRIVNLQLMKNEEFIVGIYDHQTSHDGADNGGNAAFVQLRQGDQVYVRLIANTHVWGEGSVTTFNGFLLSQE
;
A
#
# COMPACT_ATOMS: atom_id res chain seq x y z
N VAL A 1 29.90 14.26 -50.30
CA VAL A 1 28.79 13.62 -51.04
C VAL A 1 27.53 13.87 -50.22
N HIS A 2 26.79 14.97 -50.46
CA HIS A 2 25.62 15.05 -51.37
C HIS A 2 24.58 13.97 -51.03
N GLY A 3 23.31 14.23 -50.77
CA GLY A 3 22.39 15.36 -50.77
C GLY A 3 21.12 14.87 -50.00
N GLY A 4 20.16 15.67 -49.55
CA GLY A 4 19.49 16.77 -50.24
C GLY A 4 18.08 16.34 -50.64
N ARG A 5 17.07 17.02 -50.04
CA ARG A 5 15.68 17.34 -50.49
C ARG A 5 14.55 16.87 -49.53
N SER A 6 13.76 17.76 -48.88
CA SER A 6 12.73 18.73 -49.39
C SER A 6 11.37 18.01 -49.57
N LEU A 7 10.17 18.41 -49.12
CA LEU A 7 9.51 19.67 -48.70
C LEU A 7 8.32 19.35 -47.75
N SER A 8 7.87 20.35 -46.96
CA SER A 8 6.45 20.79 -46.82
C SER A 8 6.37 21.73 -45.60
N SER A 9 6.52 23.06 -45.66
CA SER A 9 5.98 24.10 -46.54
C SER A 9 4.46 24.33 -46.49
N THR A 10 3.84 24.25 -45.30
CA THR A 10 2.44 24.70 -45.11
C THR A 10 2.07 25.33 -43.76
N MET A 11 2.98 25.48 -42.79
CA MET A 11 2.60 26.00 -41.46
C MET A 11 3.30 27.30 -41.02
N LEU A 12 3.72 28.13 -41.98
CA LEU A 12 4.37 29.42 -41.71
C LEU A 12 3.66 30.62 -42.38
N LEU A 13 2.35 30.51 -42.65
CA LEU A 13 1.59 31.55 -43.37
C LEU A 13 0.46 32.22 -42.57
N LEU A 14 0.31 31.99 -41.25
CA LEU A 14 -0.72 32.65 -40.45
C LEU A 14 -0.23 33.69 -39.42
N THR A 15 1.05 34.06 -39.44
CA THR A 15 1.59 35.10 -38.53
C THR A 15 1.78 36.48 -39.18
N PHE A 16 1.32 36.68 -40.42
CA PHE A 16 1.51 37.95 -41.15
C PHE A 16 0.27 38.85 -41.27
N LEU A 17 -0.77 38.66 -40.47
CA LEU A 17 -1.97 39.53 -40.47
C LEU A 17 -2.15 40.42 -39.23
N LEU A 18 -1.13 40.52 -38.36
CA LEU A 18 -1.17 41.39 -37.16
C LEU A 18 0.03 42.35 -37.02
N CYS A 19 0.75 42.65 -38.11
CA CYS A 19 1.83 43.64 -38.08
C CYS A 19 1.70 44.62 -39.25
N GLY A 20 0.65 45.45 -39.18
CA GLY A 20 0.35 46.44 -40.20
C GLY A 20 -0.33 47.68 -39.62
N ALA A 21 0.17 48.21 -38.51
CA ALA A 21 -0.07 49.60 -38.09
C ALA A 21 0.78 49.95 -36.85
N HIS A 22 2.09 50.09 -37.02
CA HIS A 22 2.86 50.94 -36.13
C HIS A 22 3.99 51.64 -36.89
N LEU A 23 4.05 52.96 -36.68
CA LEU A 23 5.09 53.93 -37.06
C LEU A 23 4.86 54.70 -38.37
N ALA A 24 4.07 55.76 -38.27
CA ALA A 24 4.42 57.05 -38.87
C ALA A 24 4.35 58.12 -37.76
N HIS A 25 5.47 58.81 -37.55
CA HIS A 25 5.69 59.83 -36.52
C HIS A 25 5.17 61.21 -37.01
N ASP A 26 4.47 61.89 -36.11
CA ASP A 26 4.58 63.31 -35.76
C ASP A 26 3.97 64.48 -36.58
N VAL A 27 3.29 65.33 -35.79
CA VAL A 27 2.88 66.75 -35.94
C VAL A 27 1.74 67.12 -36.91
N ALA A 28 0.55 67.43 -36.36
CA ALA A 28 0.00 68.81 -36.31
C ALA A 28 -1.44 68.87 -35.74
N ALA A 29 -1.64 69.82 -34.83
CA ALA A 29 -2.82 70.65 -34.58
C ALA A 29 -4.20 69.98 -34.38
N GLY A 30 -4.75 70.18 -33.18
CA GLY A 30 -6.04 69.62 -32.78
C GLY A 30 -7.25 70.19 -33.50
N THR A 31 -8.37 69.46 -33.42
CA THR A 31 -9.72 70.03 -33.36
C THR A 31 -10.62 69.02 -32.65
N GLN A 32 -11.63 69.57 -32.00
CA GLN A 32 -12.52 69.04 -30.99
C GLN A 32 -13.36 67.81 -31.42
N GLY A 33 -13.65 66.96 -30.43
CA GLY A 33 -15.00 66.51 -30.11
C GLY A 33 -15.78 65.75 -31.19
N VAL A 34 -15.67 64.43 -31.17
CA VAL A 34 -16.82 63.56 -31.44
C VAL A 34 -16.83 62.54 -30.31
N GLY A 35 -17.87 62.58 -29.47
CA GLY A 35 -18.07 61.60 -28.43
C GLY A 35 -18.24 60.23 -29.06
N GLU A 36 -17.24 59.37 -28.89
CA GLU A 36 -17.45 57.92 -28.93
C GLU A 36 -18.41 57.57 -27.79
N SER A 37 -19.70 57.62 -28.13
CA SER A 37 -20.73 56.95 -27.36
C SER A 37 -20.38 55.48 -27.47
N ALA A 38 -19.73 54.93 -26.44
CA ALA A 38 -19.49 53.51 -26.31
C ALA A 38 -20.86 52.82 -26.40
N LEU A 39 -21.20 52.29 -27.59
CA LEU A 39 -22.27 51.32 -27.73
C LEU A 39 -21.78 50.05 -27.01
N SER A 40 -21.91 50.04 -25.69
CA SER A 40 -21.93 48.81 -24.91
C SER A 40 -23.16 48.05 -25.40
N CYS A 41 -22.92 47.03 -26.22
CA CYS A 41 -23.96 46.09 -26.59
C CYS A 41 -24.14 45.18 -25.35
N PRO A 42 -25.26 45.25 -24.62
CA PRO A 42 -25.42 44.57 -23.33
C PRO A 42 -25.16 43.05 -23.41
N ASP A 43 -25.35 42.50 -24.61
CA ASP A 43 -25.20 41.09 -24.97
C ASP A 43 -23.73 40.63 -24.98
N VAL A 44 -22.82 41.47 -25.46
CA VAL A 44 -21.37 41.18 -25.48
C VAL A 44 -20.79 41.23 -24.06
N ASP A 45 -21.22 42.20 -23.25
CA ASP A 45 -20.80 42.31 -21.85
C ASP A 45 -21.36 41.16 -20.99
N SER A 46 -22.54 40.64 -21.35
CA SER A 46 -23.12 39.45 -20.72
C SER A 46 -22.30 38.20 -21.04
N LEU A 47 -21.98 37.98 -22.31
CA LEU A 47 -21.14 36.85 -22.76
C LEU A 47 -19.74 36.89 -22.14
N GLN A 48 -19.14 38.08 -22.00
CA GLN A 48 -17.85 38.23 -21.33
C GLN A 48 -17.90 37.86 -19.84
N ARG A 49 -19.01 38.12 -19.15
CA ARG A 49 -19.22 37.70 -17.75
C ARG A 49 -19.37 36.19 -17.64
N GLU A 50 -20.18 35.57 -18.49
CA GLU A 50 -20.34 34.11 -18.52
C GLU A 50 -19.02 33.38 -18.82
N LEU A 51 -18.24 33.90 -19.77
CA LEU A 51 -16.96 33.29 -20.13
C LEU A 51 -15.93 33.39 -18.99
N ARG A 52 -15.98 34.47 -18.20
CA ARG A 52 -15.20 34.61 -16.97
C ARG A 52 -15.63 33.61 -15.91
N ASP A 53 -16.94 33.49 -15.64
CA ASP A 53 -17.48 32.53 -14.68
C ASP A 53 -17.12 31.09 -15.08
N LEU A 54 -17.29 30.73 -16.35
CA LEU A 54 -16.91 29.42 -16.88
C LEU A 54 -15.42 29.14 -16.71
N LYS A 55 -14.56 30.14 -16.95
CA LYS A 55 -13.11 30.00 -16.77
C LYS A 55 -12.73 29.81 -15.30
N GLU A 56 -13.35 30.55 -14.40
CA GLU A 56 -13.17 30.40 -12.95
C GLU A 56 -13.64 29.00 -12.49
N ARG A 57 -14.82 28.55 -12.95
CA ARG A 57 -15.32 27.19 -12.72
C ARG A 57 -14.37 26.13 -13.27
N GLN A 58 -13.80 26.34 -14.46
CA GLN A 58 -12.84 25.39 -15.05
C GLN A 58 -11.60 25.26 -14.16
N THR A 59 -11.02 26.37 -13.73
CA THR A 59 -9.86 26.33 -12.82
C THR A 59 -10.17 25.68 -11.47
N SER A 60 -11.39 25.90 -10.95
CA SER A 60 -11.87 25.27 -9.72
C SER A 60 -12.02 23.74 -9.86
N VAL A 61 -12.59 23.28 -10.98
CA VAL A 61 -12.73 21.86 -11.30
C VAL A 61 -11.36 21.20 -11.48
N GLU A 62 -10.42 21.84 -12.19
CA GLU A 62 -9.06 21.33 -12.39
C GLU A 62 -8.29 21.20 -11.07
N ALA A 63 -8.43 22.17 -10.16
CA ALA A 63 -7.83 22.11 -8.83
C ALA A 63 -8.41 20.95 -8.01
N SER A 64 -9.74 20.79 -8.03
CA SER A 64 -10.43 19.72 -7.32
C SER A 64 -10.10 18.33 -7.91
N LEU A 65 -9.92 18.23 -9.23
CA LEU A 65 -9.47 17.00 -9.89
C LEU A 65 -8.07 16.59 -9.43
N THR A 66 -7.15 17.57 -9.37
CA THR A 66 -5.77 17.33 -8.93
C THR A 66 -5.72 16.89 -7.46
N ASP A 67 -6.55 17.50 -6.61
CA ASP A 67 -6.66 17.12 -5.19
C ASP A 67 -7.23 15.70 -5.04
N ALA A 68 -8.33 15.39 -5.74
CA ALA A 68 -8.92 14.05 -5.73
C ALA A 68 -7.93 12.98 -6.25
N GLN A 69 -7.15 13.28 -7.29
CA GLN A 69 -6.11 12.39 -7.80
C GLN A 69 -5.03 12.12 -6.75
N SER A 70 -4.62 13.14 -6.00
CA SER A 70 -3.63 13.01 -4.92
C SER A 70 -4.15 12.16 -3.77
N GLN A 71 -5.40 12.39 -3.35
CA GLN A 71 -6.07 11.58 -2.32
C GLN A 71 -6.23 10.11 -2.76
N ILE A 72 -6.59 9.84 -4.01
CA ILE A 72 -6.68 8.47 -4.55
C ILE A 72 -5.31 7.79 -4.53
N ALA A 73 -4.23 8.50 -4.88
CA ALA A 73 -2.88 7.95 -4.85
C ALA A 73 -2.45 7.56 -3.43
N GLU A 74 -2.76 8.40 -2.44
CA GLU A 74 -2.47 8.13 -1.02
C GLU A 74 -3.32 6.96 -0.47
N LEU A 75 -4.61 6.92 -0.79
CA LEU A 75 -5.47 5.81 -0.40
C LEU A 75 -5.01 4.50 -1.05
N ASN A 76 -4.59 4.54 -2.31
CA ASN A 76 -4.05 3.38 -3.01
C ASN A 76 -2.72 2.91 -2.40
N SER A 77 -1.84 3.82 -1.95
CA SER A 77 -0.61 3.42 -1.28
C SER A 77 -0.89 2.77 0.08
N LYS A 78 -1.85 3.31 0.84
CA LYS A 78 -2.30 2.76 2.13
C LYS A 78 -3.05 1.43 2.02
N ALA A 79 -3.86 1.25 0.97
CA ALA A 79 -4.52 -0.02 0.70
C ALA A 79 -3.51 -1.11 0.27
N LYS A 80 -2.42 -0.73 -0.38
CA LYS A 80 -1.36 -1.65 -0.81
C LYS A 80 -0.42 -2.09 0.32
N SER A 81 -0.41 -1.39 1.46
CA SER A 81 0.45 -1.71 2.61
C SER A 81 -0.26 -2.46 3.73
N THR A 82 -1.57 -2.73 3.62
CA THR A 82 -2.27 -3.54 4.64
C THR A 82 -1.82 -4.99 4.55
N VAL A 83 -1.12 -5.46 5.58
CA VAL A 83 -0.69 -6.86 5.72
C VAL A 83 -1.24 -7.40 7.02
N VAL A 84 -2.08 -8.41 6.94
CA VAL A 84 -2.61 -9.11 8.13
C VAL A 84 -2.89 -10.57 7.78
N PHE A 85 -2.46 -11.46 8.66
CA PHE A 85 -2.82 -12.86 8.60
C PHE A 85 -3.20 -13.41 9.96
N SER A 86 -4.07 -14.41 9.94
CA SER A 86 -4.38 -15.27 11.06
C SER A 86 -4.53 -16.67 10.50
N ALA A 87 -3.78 -17.62 11.05
CA ALA A 87 -3.74 -18.98 10.58
C ALA A 87 -3.80 -19.96 11.75
N THR A 88 -4.37 -21.11 11.49
CA THR A 88 -4.47 -22.20 12.47
C THR A 88 -4.07 -23.52 11.83
N THR A 89 -3.69 -24.47 12.68
CA THR A 89 -3.45 -25.85 12.26
C THR A 89 -4.75 -26.51 11.81
N ASP A 90 -4.63 -27.51 10.96
CA ASP A 90 -5.77 -28.29 10.43
C ASP A 90 -5.36 -29.76 10.34
N GLU A 91 -4.87 -30.30 11.45
CA GLU A 91 -4.38 -31.68 11.57
C GLU A 91 -5.33 -32.51 12.42
N SER A 92 -5.38 -33.82 12.19
CA SER A 92 -6.20 -34.76 12.96
C SER A 92 -5.43 -35.28 14.18
N GLY A 93 -5.15 -34.38 15.14
CA GLY A 93 -4.57 -34.70 16.44
C GLY A 93 -3.26 -33.95 16.72
N ALA A 94 -2.31 -34.63 17.37
CA ALA A 94 -1.03 -34.02 17.75
C ALA A 94 -0.10 -33.77 16.55
N ILE A 95 0.61 -32.65 16.60
CA ILE A 95 1.74 -32.32 15.72
C ILE A 95 3.02 -32.61 16.49
N GLY A 96 3.81 -33.56 15.98
CA GLY A 96 4.96 -34.10 16.68
C GLY A 96 4.59 -35.12 17.77
N PRO A 97 5.58 -35.59 18.57
CA PRO A 97 6.98 -35.19 18.48
C PRO A 97 7.68 -35.68 17.22
N PHE A 98 8.51 -34.82 16.66
CA PHE A 98 9.45 -35.16 15.59
C PHE A 98 10.87 -35.25 16.16
N ASN A 99 11.75 -36.03 15.55
CA ASN A 99 13.14 -36.17 15.99
C ASN A 99 14.04 -34.99 15.57
N THR A 100 13.52 -34.06 14.75
CA THR A 100 14.19 -32.83 14.31
C THR A 100 13.31 -31.62 14.58
N HIS A 101 13.91 -30.43 14.53
CA HIS A 101 13.14 -29.19 14.50
C HIS A 101 12.28 -29.13 13.24
N THR A 102 11.02 -28.73 13.40
CA THR A 102 10.05 -28.70 12.29
C THR A 102 9.26 -27.41 12.37
N ASN A 103 9.08 -26.73 11.23
CA ASN A 103 8.20 -25.57 11.17
C ASN A 103 6.74 -26.04 11.24
N ILE A 104 5.93 -25.37 12.06
CA ILE A 104 4.49 -25.68 12.12
C ILE A 104 3.82 -25.15 10.86
N LEU A 105 3.09 -26.04 10.18
CA LEU A 105 2.25 -25.69 9.05
C LEU A 105 0.86 -25.33 9.57
N TYR A 106 0.56 -24.03 9.70
CA TYR A 106 -0.80 -23.55 9.96
C TYR A 106 -1.58 -23.51 8.64
N LYS A 107 -1.96 -24.71 8.17
CA LYS A 107 -2.53 -24.97 6.84
C LYS A 107 -3.82 -24.19 6.55
N LYS A 108 -4.57 -23.81 7.59
CA LYS A 108 -5.84 -23.09 7.45
C LYS A 108 -5.64 -21.61 7.75
N ALA A 109 -5.58 -20.80 6.69
CA ALA A 109 -5.65 -19.35 6.81
C ALA A 109 -7.09 -18.91 7.11
N ILE A 110 -7.29 -18.25 8.26
CA ILE A 110 -8.54 -17.56 8.62
C ILE A 110 -8.60 -16.23 7.85
N THR A 111 -7.48 -15.51 7.86
CA THR A 111 -7.28 -14.25 7.12
C THR A 111 -5.87 -14.25 6.52
N ASN A 112 -5.70 -13.68 5.32
CA ASN A 112 -4.39 -13.50 4.68
C ASN A 112 -4.39 -12.30 3.71
N VAL A 113 -4.74 -11.12 4.22
CA VAL A 113 -4.73 -9.87 3.44
C VAL A 113 -3.29 -9.45 3.18
N GLY A 114 -3.01 -9.07 1.94
CA GLY A 114 -1.65 -8.78 1.46
C GLY A 114 -0.87 -10.05 1.04
N GLY A 115 -1.40 -11.25 1.28
CA GLY A 115 -0.84 -12.51 0.77
C GLY A 115 0.57 -12.84 1.28
N ALA A 116 0.97 -12.29 2.42
CA ALA A 116 2.32 -12.41 2.95
C ALA A 116 2.57 -13.75 3.69
N TYR A 117 1.51 -14.45 4.08
CA TYR A 117 1.60 -15.77 4.72
C TYR A 117 1.40 -16.90 3.72
N ASN A 118 2.24 -17.93 3.78
CA ASN A 118 2.12 -19.13 2.96
C ASN A 118 1.70 -20.35 3.82
N PRO A 119 0.44 -20.81 3.71
CA PRO A 119 -0.05 -21.96 4.50
C PRO A 119 0.63 -23.29 4.17
N SER A 120 1.24 -23.43 2.98
CA SER A 120 1.93 -24.66 2.58
C SER A 120 3.31 -24.79 3.20
N THR A 121 3.90 -23.70 3.70
CA THR A 121 5.23 -23.71 4.34
C THR A 121 5.19 -23.31 5.80
N GLY A 122 4.12 -22.66 6.26
CA GLY A 122 4.04 -22.10 7.60
C GLY A 122 4.75 -20.74 7.75
N ILE A 123 5.22 -20.15 6.65
CA ILE A 123 6.13 -19.00 6.66
C ILE A 123 5.39 -17.72 6.26
N PHE A 124 5.55 -16.69 7.07
CA PHE A 124 5.29 -15.30 6.71
C PHE A 124 6.53 -14.68 6.06
N THR A 125 6.38 -13.99 4.93
CA THR A 125 7.46 -13.23 4.28
C THR A 125 7.08 -11.76 4.21
N ALA A 126 7.89 -10.88 4.78
CA ALA A 126 7.60 -9.44 4.83
C ALA A 126 7.56 -8.84 3.41
N PRO A 127 6.41 -8.33 2.94
CA PRO A 127 6.33 -7.73 1.60
C PRO A 127 6.91 -6.32 1.53
N VAL A 128 7.07 -5.65 2.68
CA VAL A 128 7.65 -4.31 2.83
C VAL A 128 8.49 -4.26 4.11
N SER A 129 9.39 -3.29 4.23
CA SER A 129 10.10 -3.03 5.49
C SER A 129 9.17 -2.32 6.48
N GLY A 130 9.27 -2.67 7.76
CA GLY A 130 8.39 -2.11 8.78
C GLY A 130 8.44 -2.82 10.12
N ILE A 131 7.60 -2.35 11.03
CA ILE A 131 7.34 -2.98 12.33
C ILE A 131 6.11 -3.88 12.19
N TYR A 132 6.29 -5.14 12.51
CA TYR A 132 5.23 -6.15 12.50
C TYR A 132 4.95 -6.62 13.92
N TYR A 133 3.70 -6.97 14.18
CA TYR A 133 3.32 -7.68 15.40
C TYR A 133 3.04 -9.14 15.05
N PHE A 134 3.55 -10.06 15.86
CA PHE A 134 3.26 -11.48 15.76
C PHE A 134 2.79 -12.02 17.10
N SER A 135 1.77 -12.88 17.08
CA SER A 135 1.35 -13.66 18.24
C SER A 135 1.10 -15.10 17.83
N PHE A 136 1.42 -16.03 18.72
CA PHE A 136 1.20 -17.44 18.50
C PHE A 136 0.77 -18.10 19.81
N PHE A 137 -0.12 -19.08 19.67
CA PHE A 137 -0.74 -19.79 20.77
C PHE A 137 -0.68 -21.28 20.51
N SER A 138 -0.57 -22.06 21.57
CA SER A 138 -0.55 -23.51 21.52
C SER A 138 -1.49 -24.11 22.56
N HIS A 139 -2.12 -25.20 22.18
CA HIS A 139 -2.70 -26.16 23.10
C HIS A 139 -1.87 -27.45 23.06
N SER A 140 -1.82 -28.18 24.16
CA SER A 140 -1.16 -29.48 24.20
C SER A 140 -1.72 -30.35 25.34
N GLY A 141 -1.48 -31.66 25.28
CA GLY A 141 -1.67 -32.54 26.43
C GLY A 141 -0.47 -32.48 27.38
N GLY A 142 -0.72 -32.41 28.68
CA GLY A 142 0.31 -32.14 29.69
C GLY A 142 1.33 -33.27 29.91
N ASN A 143 1.10 -34.46 29.35
CA ASN A 143 2.01 -35.60 29.48
C ASN A 143 3.26 -35.52 28.58
N ARG A 144 3.51 -34.37 27.93
CA ARG A 144 4.62 -34.16 26.99
C ARG A 144 5.08 -32.71 27.06
N ILE A 145 6.35 -32.49 26.71
CA ILE A 145 6.98 -31.16 26.70
C ILE A 145 6.44 -30.35 25.51
N VAL A 146 6.12 -29.08 25.74
CA VAL A 146 5.84 -28.08 24.69
C VAL A 146 7.06 -27.19 24.53
N ASN A 147 7.48 -26.96 23.29
CA ASN A 147 8.48 -25.94 22.99
C ASN A 147 8.28 -25.40 21.58
N LEU A 148 7.73 -24.19 21.49
CA LEU A 148 7.56 -23.42 20.26
C LEU A 148 8.46 -22.20 20.26
N GLN A 149 9.01 -21.88 19.10
CA GLN A 149 9.88 -20.73 18.92
C GLN A 149 9.42 -19.90 17.72
N LEU A 150 9.20 -18.60 17.94
CA LEU A 150 9.08 -17.63 16.86
C LEU A 150 10.48 -17.34 16.32
N MET A 151 10.66 -17.61 15.03
CA MET A 151 11.95 -17.48 14.35
C MET A 151 11.89 -16.35 13.32
N LYS A 152 12.97 -15.60 13.16
CA LYS A 152 13.22 -14.67 12.06
C LYS A 152 14.49 -15.10 11.32
N ASN A 153 14.41 -15.53 10.06
CA ASN A 153 15.58 -15.94 9.27
C ASN A 153 16.55 -16.88 10.05
N GLU A 154 16.04 -17.91 10.74
CA GLU A 154 16.81 -18.81 11.64
C GLU A 154 17.20 -18.27 13.02
N GLU A 155 16.97 -16.98 13.31
CA GLU A 155 17.21 -16.38 14.62
C GLU A 155 16.00 -16.56 15.55
N PHE A 156 16.24 -16.99 16.79
CA PHE A 156 15.21 -17.10 17.82
C PHE A 156 14.80 -15.72 18.33
N ILE A 157 13.49 -15.45 18.39
CA ILE A 157 12.93 -14.18 18.90
C ILE A 157 12.31 -14.37 20.28
N VAL A 158 11.24 -15.16 20.37
CA VAL A 158 10.50 -15.48 21.61
C VAL A 158 9.96 -16.91 21.52
N GLY A 159 9.59 -17.51 22.65
CA GLY A 159 9.11 -18.90 22.67
C GLY A 159 8.05 -19.19 23.73
N ILE A 160 7.37 -20.31 23.55
CA ILE A 160 6.50 -20.95 24.54
C ILE A 160 7.22 -22.22 24.99
N TYR A 161 7.28 -22.45 26.30
CA TYR A 161 7.87 -23.66 26.86
C TYR A 161 7.03 -24.15 28.03
N ASP A 162 6.74 -25.44 28.07
CA ASP A 162 6.10 -26.08 29.21
C ASP A 162 6.71 -27.46 29.50
N HIS A 163 6.72 -27.84 30.78
CA HIS A 163 7.23 -29.11 31.26
C HIS A 163 6.16 -30.20 31.21
N GLN A 164 6.58 -31.43 30.92
CA GLN A 164 5.70 -32.58 31.08
C GLN A 164 5.25 -32.75 32.55
N THR A 165 3.99 -33.11 32.75
CA THR A 165 3.37 -33.40 34.04
C THR A 165 2.41 -34.59 33.94
N SER A 166 2.29 -35.35 35.02
CA SER A 166 1.33 -36.45 35.16
C SER A 166 0.03 -36.04 35.84
N HIS A 167 -0.07 -34.79 36.27
CA HIS A 167 -1.18 -34.28 37.10
C HIS A 167 -2.04 -33.23 36.39
N ASP A 168 -1.49 -32.56 35.36
CA ASP A 168 -2.25 -31.71 34.45
C ASP A 168 -2.48 -32.44 33.13
N GLY A 169 -3.72 -32.46 32.69
CA GLY A 169 -4.13 -33.15 31.46
C GLY A 169 -3.89 -32.30 30.22
N ALA A 170 -3.84 -30.97 30.34
CA ALA A 170 -3.77 -30.09 29.19
C ALA A 170 -3.18 -28.71 29.51
N ASP A 171 -2.27 -28.27 28.65
CA ASP A 171 -1.59 -26.99 28.77
C ASP A 171 -1.98 -26.06 27.64
N ASN A 172 -2.13 -24.77 27.95
CA ASN A 172 -2.25 -23.70 26.97
C ASN A 172 -1.13 -22.69 27.17
N GLY A 173 -0.57 -22.22 26.07
CA GLY A 173 0.51 -21.24 26.07
C GLY A 173 0.34 -20.20 24.98
N GLY A 174 0.88 -19.00 25.20
CA GLY A 174 0.86 -17.92 24.23
C GLY A 174 2.04 -16.99 24.42
N ASN A 175 2.62 -16.51 23.32
CA ASN A 175 3.64 -15.46 23.34
C ASN A 175 3.49 -14.54 22.12
N ALA A 176 4.09 -13.35 22.18
CA ALA A 176 3.99 -12.35 21.14
C ALA A 176 5.20 -11.40 21.13
N ALA A 177 5.47 -10.79 19.98
CA ALA A 177 6.54 -9.81 19.85
C ALA A 177 6.23 -8.78 18.74
N PHE A 178 6.71 -7.55 18.93
CA PHE A 178 6.90 -6.60 17.83
C PHE A 178 8.29 -6.83 17.23
N VAL A 179 8.37 -6.97 15.91
CA VAL A 179 9.60 -7.31 15.19
C VAL A 179 9.79 -6.34 14.03
N GLN A 180 10.97 -5.73 13.96
CA GLN A 180 11.37 -4.94 12.80
C GLN A 180 11.85 -5.90 11.70
N LEU A 181 11.21 -5.83 10.54
CA LEU A 181 11.52 -6.66 9.38
C LEU A 181 11.92 -5.79 8.19
N ARG A 182 12.88 -6.29 7.42
CA ARG A 182 13.15 -5.81 6.07
C ARG A 182 12.27 -6.57 5.09
N GLN A 183 11.97 -5.96 3.94
CA GLN A 183 11.34 -6.67 2.83
C GLN A 183 12.11 -7.98 2.53
N GLY A 184 11.38 -9.09 2.48
CA GLY A 184 11.92 -10.43 2.26
C GLY A 184 12.30 -11.21 3.51
N ASP A 185 12.35 -10.58 4.70
CA ASP A 185 12.56 -11.31 5.95
C ASP A 185 11.44 -12.32 6.19
N GLN A 186 11.81 -13.51 6.65
CA GLN A 186 10.91 -14.63 6.89
C GLN A 186 10.70 -14.85 8.38
N VAL A 187 9.43 -14.98 8.77
CA VAL A 187 9.01 -15.27 10.14
C VAL A 187 8.14 -16.52 10.17
N TYR A 188 8.43 -17.43 11.09
CA TYR A 188 7.70 -18.69 11.22
C TYR A 188 7.79 -19.24 12.64
N VAL A 189 6.91 -20.19 12.98
CA VAL A 189 6.94 -20.87 14.27
C VAL A 189 7.59 -22.25 14.11
N ARG A 190 8.64 -22.50 14.88
CA ARG A 190 9.38 -23.76 14.93
C ARG A 190 8.96 -24.56 16.15
N LEU A 191 8.55 -25.81 15.93
CA LEU A 191 8.44 -26.83 16.95
C LEU A 191 9.83 -27.46 17.18
N ILE A 192 10.29 -27.45 18.43
CA ILE A 192 11.58 -28.04 18.79
C ILE A 192 11.51 -29.57 18.72
N ALA A 193 12.67 -30.22 18.54
CA ALA A 193 12.74 -31.66 18.44
C ALA A 193 12.25 -32.30 19.75
N ASN A 194 11.54 -33.41 19.62
CA ASN A 194 10.98 -34.19 20.72
C ASN A 194 9.90 -33.48 21.56
N THR A 195 9.31 -32.40 21.05
CA THR A 195 8.15 -31.71 21.66
C THR A 195 6.93 -31.80 20.76
N HIS A 196 5.73 -31.54 21.29
CA HIS A 196 4.49 -31.59 20.52
C HIS A 196 3.57 -30.41 20.82
N VAL A 197 2.56 -30.26 19.97
CA VAL A 197 1.36 -29.44 20.22
C VAL A 197 0.13 -30.15 19.68
N TRP A 198 -1.05 -29.70 20.05
CA TRP A 198 -2.31 -30.19 19.51
C TRP A 198 -2.68 -29.41 18.25
N GLY A 199 -2.90 -30.13 17.14
CA GLY A 199 -3.18 -29.57 15.82
C GLY A 199 -4.66 -29.53 15.44
N GLU A 200 -5.52 -30.23 16.19
CA GLU A 200 -6.96 -30.33 15.89
C GLU A 200 -7.77 -29.25 16.61
N GLY A 201 -8.87 -28.79 16.00
CA GLY A 201 -9.85 -27.91 16.65
C GLY A 201 -9.51 -26.42 16.63
N SER A 202 -8.53 -26.02 15.82
CA SER A 202 -8.11 -24.62 15.66
C SER A 202 -7.59 -23.93 16.93
N VAL A 203 -7.02 -24.72 17.84
CA VAL A 203 -6.50 -24.27 19.15
C VAL A 203 -5.04 -23.81 19.13
N THR A 204 -4.30 -24.20 18.09
CA THR A 204 -2.92 -23.75 17.85
C THR A 204 -2.94 -22.75 16.69
N THR A 205 -2.53 -21.51 16.96
CA THR A 205 -2.69 -20.38 16.04
C THR A 205 -1.41 -19.57 15.89
N PHE A 206 -1.28 -18.92 14.73
CA PHE A 206 -0.22 -17.98 14.42
C PHE A 206 -0.82 -16.79 13.66
N ASN A 207 -0.56 -15.60 14.16
CA ASN A 207 -1.15 -14.37 13.70
C ASN A 207 -0.07 -13.31 13.52
N GLY A 208 -0.31 -12.38 12.62
CA GLY A 208 0.50 -11.18 12.54
C GLY A 208 -0.03 -10.12 11.62
N PHE A 209 0.44 -8.89 11.81
CA PHE A 209 0.06 -7.75 10.97
C PHE A 209 1.19 -6.70 10.90
N LEU A 210 1.20 -5.91 9.83
CA LEU A 210 2.04 -4.72 9.72
C LEU A 210 1.45 -3.61 10.59
N LEU A 211 2.21 -3.16 11.59
CA LEU A 211 1.83 -2.02 12.43
C LEU A 211 2.17 -0.70 11.73
N SER A 212 3.39 -0.59 11.23
CA SER A 212 3.88 0.61 10.54
C SER A 212 4.89 0.23 9.48
N GLN A 213 4.70 0.76 8.28
CA GLN A 213 5.70 0.68 7.22
C GLN A 213 6.82 1.70 7.49
N GLU A 214 8.05 1.36 7.09
CA GLU A 214 9.19 2.30 7.00
C GLU A 214 9.13 3.18 5.75
#